data_AF-A0AA88TDR5-F1
#
_entry.id   AF-A0AA88TDR5-F1
#
_cell.length_a   1.000
_cell.length_b   1.000
_cell.length_c   1.000
_cell.angle_alpha   90.00
_cell.angle_beta   90.00
_cell.angle_gamma   90.00
#
_symmetry.space_group_name_H-M   'P 1'
#
loop_
_entity.id
_entity.type
_entity.pdbx_description
1 polymer ?
#
loop_
_entity_poly.entity_id
_entity_poly.type
_entity_poly.pdbx_seq_one_letter_code
_entity_poly.pdbx_strand_id
1 'polypeptide(L)' 'MKSKDSFVDLNDPAVETNILKKFQDRLKEKGVTEVILKWRKQSDGKVFRHVTHDEC' A
#
# COMPACT_ATOMS: atom_id res chain seq x y z
N MET A 1 20.87 -21.72 -0.88
CA MET A 1 19.42 -21.42 -0.82
C MET A 1 19.26 -20.03 -0.24
N LYS A 2 18.97 -19.00 -1.06
CA LYS A 2 18.51 -17.72 -0.51
C LYS A 2 17.03 -17.88 -0.20
N SER A 3 16.66 -17.76 1.06
CA SER A 3 15.27 -17.52 1.47
C SER A 3 14.83 -16.24 0.74
N LYS A 4 14.05 -16.42 -0.32
CA LYS A 4 13.30 -15.33 -0.93
C LYS A 4 12.20 -15.01 0.06
N ASP A 5 12.50 -14.15 1.04
CA ASP A 5 11.47 -13.24 1.51
C ASP A 5 10.99 -12.54 0.25
N SER A 6 9.81 -12.95 -0.25
CA SER A 6 9.25 -12.39 -1.47
C SER A 6 8.95 -10.93 -1.17
N PHE A 7 9.90 -10.06 -1.50
CA PHE A 7 9.75 -8.63 -1.30
C PHE A 7 8.65 -8.17 -2.25
N VAL A 8 7.46 -8.01 -1.69
CA VAL A 8 6.34 -7.41 -2.40
C VAL A 8 6.66 -5.94 -2.52
N ASP A 9 6.82 -5.45 -3.75
CA ASP A 9 6.91 -4.02 -4.00
C ASP A 9 5.55 -3.38 -3.70
N LEU A 10 5.50 -2.61 -2.61
CA LEU A 10 4.26 -1.95 -2.17
C LEU A 10 3.90 -0.75 -3.05
N ASN A 11 4.83 -0.26 -3.88
CA ASN A 11 4.56 0.77 -4.88
C ASN A 11 4.18 0.16 -6.24
N ASP A 12 4.08 -1.17 -6.36
CA ASP A 12 3.52 -1.80 -7.55
C ASP A 12 2.02 -1.46 -7.67
N PRO A 13 1.54 -0.94 -8.81
CA PRO A 13 0.14 -0.52 -8.98
C PRO A 13 -0.89 -1.63 -8.72
N ALA A 14 -0.57 -2.90 -9.02
CA ALA A 14 -1.47 -4.01 -8.77
C ALA A 14 -1.55 -4.33 -7.27
N VAL A 15 -0.43 -4.23 -6.56
CA VAL A 15 -0.39 -4.36 -5.09
C VAL A 15 -1.16 -3.22 -4.42
N GLU A 16 -0.94 -1.97 -4.82
CA GLU A 16 -1.68 -0.81 -4.34
C GLU A 16 -3.19 -0.97 -4.54
N THR A 17 -3.62 -1.42 -5.73
CA THR A 17 -5.04 -1.64 -6.04
C THR A 17 -5.65 -2.71 -5.14
N ASN A 18 -4.94 -3.83 -4.93
CA ASN A 18 -5.39 -4.91 -4.07
C ASN A 18 -5.54 -4.47 -2.60
N ILE A 19 -4.59 -3.70 -2.08
CA ILE A 19 -4.65 -3.17 -0.72
C ILE A 19 -5.82 -2.18 -0.57
N LEU A 20 -6.00 -1.27 -1.52
CA LEU A 20 -7.09 -0.29 -1.50
C LEU A 20 -8.46 -0.98 -1.49
N LYS A 21 -8.64 -2.01 -2.31
CA LYS A 21 -9.85 -2.85 -2.34
C LYS A 21 -10.12 -3.49 -0.97
N LYS A 22 -9.11 -4.11 -0.37
CA LYS A 22 -9.24 -4.73 0.97
C LYS A 22 -9.67 -3.73 2.05
N PHE A 23 -9.15 -2.51 2.02
CA PHE A 23 -9.60 -1.47 2.95
C PHE A 23 -11.05 -1.06 2.69
N GLN A 24 -11.44 -0.91 1.42
CA GLN A 24 -12.81 -0.54 1.08
C GLN A 24 -13.82 -1.62 1.47
N ASP A 25 -13.48 -2.89 1.27
CA ASP A 25 -14.32 -4.02 1.68
C ASP A 25 -14.49 -4.06 3.21
N ARG A 26 -13.41 -3.84 3.98
CA ARG A 26 -13.47 -3.75 5.45
C ARG A 26 -14.30 -2.57 5.96
N LEU A 27 -14.30 -1.45 5.23
CA LEU A 27 -15.13 -0.29 5.58
C LEU A 27 -16.62 -0.59 5.32
N LYS A 28 -16.93 -1.24 4.20
CA LYS A 28 -18.30 -1.70 3.90
C LYS A 28 -18.80 -2.69 4.94
N GLU A 29 -17.98 -3.65 5.36
CA GLU A 29 -18.31 -4.60 6.45
C GLU A 29 -18.67 -3.89 7.76
N LYS A 30 -18.08 -2.71 8.01
CA LYS A 30 -18.37 -1.88 9.19
C LYS A 30 -19.53 -0.89 8.98
N GLY A 31 -20.23 -0.96 7.85
CA GLY A 31 -21.34 -0.07 7.52
C GLY A 31 -20.95 1.29 6.95
N VAL A 32 -19.69 1.48 6.55
CA VAL A 32 -19.21 2.73 5.94
C VAL A 32 -19.14 2.55 4.41
N THR A 33 -20.13 3.11 3.69
CA THR A 33 -20.32 2.85 2.25
C THR A 33 -20.09 4.06 1.34
N GLU A 34 -20.15 5.29 1.87
CA GLU A 34 -20.06 6.54 1.08
C GLU A 34 -18.66 7.17 1.08
N VAL A 35 -17.63 6.38 1.36
CA VAL A 35 -16.24 6.85 1.40
C VAL A 35 -15.46 6.40 0.17
N ILE A 36 -14.70 7.34 -0.40
CA ILE A 36 -13.80 7.08 -1.53
C ILE A 36 -12.37 7.03 -1.00
N LEU A 37 -11.75 5.86 -1.05
CA LEU A 37 -10.34 5.71 -0.70
C LEU A 37 -9.45 6.05 -1.90
N LYS A 38 -8.39 6.81 -1.64
CA LYS A 38 -7.36 7.15 -2.64
C LYS A 38 -5.99 7.12 -1.98
N TRP A 39 -4.98 6.74 -2.74
CA TRP A 39 -3.60 6.84 -2.29
C TRP A 39 -3.15 8.30 -2.27
N ARG A 40 -2.45 8.68 -1.20
CA ARG A 40 -1.75 9.95 -1.13
C ARG A 40 -0.33 9.73 -1.66
N LYS A 41 -0.09 10.14 -2.90
CA LYS A 41 1.26 10.15 -3.48
C LYS A 41 2.07 11.31 -2.92
N GLN A 42 3.33 11.06 -2.67
CA GLN A 42 4.29 12.09 -2.30
C GLN A 42 4.83 12.80 -3.55
N SER A 43 5.70 13.79 -3.36
CA SER A 43 6.32 14.54 -4.47
C SER A 43 7.14 13.66 -5.41
N ASP A 44 7.67 12.54 -4.92
CA ASP A 44 8.39 11.53 -5.70
C ASP A 44 7.47 10.54 -6.42
N GLY A 45 6.14 10.72 -6.31
CA GLY A 45 5.14 9.84 -6.90
C GLY A 45 4.93 8.52 -6.15
N LYS A 46 5.67 8.25 -5.07
CA LYS A 46 5.57 7.03 -4.27
C LYS A 46 4.61 7.19 -3.10
N VAL A 47 4.02 6.07 -2.71
CA VAL A 47 3.20 5.97 -1.50
C VAL A 47 4.06 5.49 -0.34
N PHE A 48 4.88 4.47 -0.56
CA PHE A 48 5.73 3.86 0.46
C PHE A 48 7.20 4.21 0.23
N ARG A 49 7.86 4.69 1.30
CA ARG A 49 9.30 4.91 1.30
C ARG A 49 9.98 3.73 1.98
N HIS A 50 10.98 3.17 1.32
CA HIS A 50 11.95 2.30 1.99
C HIS A 50 12.86 3.20 2.80
N VAL A 51 12.83 3.05 4.13
CA VAL A 51 13.83 3.68 4.97
C VAL A 51 15.03 2.75 4.94
N THR A 52 16.03 3.07 4.13
CA THR A 52 17.33 2.42 4.23
C THR A 52 17.95 2.87 5.55
N HIS A 53 18.34 1.90 6.38
CA HIS A 53 18.92 2.10 7.70
C HIS A 53 20.39 2.55 7.57
N ASP A 54 20.64 3.63 6.84
CA ASP A 54 21.97 4.21 6.59
C ASP A 54 21.97 5.75 6.71
N GLU A 55 20.96 6.33 7.35
CA GLU A 55 20.99 7.73 7.79
C GLU A 55 20.84 7.78 9.32
N CYS A 56 21.99 7.75 10.00
CA CYS A 56 22.22 8.23 11.36
C CYS A 56 23.58 8.95 11.36
#